data_AF-A0A327X4L6-F1
#
_entry.id   AF-A0A327X4L6-F1
#
_cell.length_a   1.000
_cell.length_b   1.000
_cell.length_c   1.000
_cell.angle_alpha   90.00
_cell.angle_beta   90.00
_cell.angle_gamma   90.00
#
_symmetry.space_group_name_H-M   'P 1'
#
loop_
_entity.id
_entity.type
_entity.pdbx_description
1 polymer ?
#
loop_
_entity_poly.entity_id
_entity_poly.type
_entity_poly.pdbx_seq_one_letter_code
_entity_poly.pdbx_strand_id
1 'polypeptide(L)' 'MVNKLSKYGVTTPVVRPYIKATKELNLETPEGRKLVLSEAKNQLRIHQKTFERLASM' A
#
# COMPACT_ATOMS: atom_id res chain seq x y z
N MET A 1 -20.05 7.98 29.06
CA MET A 1 -19.57 7.57 27.72
C MET A 1 -20.08 6.16 27.43
N VAL A 2 -20.89 5.98 26.39
CA VAL A 2 -21.39 4.64 26.03
C VAL A 2 -20.24 3.84 25.41
N ASN A 3 -19.88 2.71 26.01
CA ASN A 3 -18.85 1.81 25.51
C ASN A 3 -19.34 1.16 24.20
N LYS A 4 -18.92 1.69 23.05
CA LYS A 4 -19.29 1.18 21.71
C LYS A 4 -18.84 -0.28 21.46
N LEU A 5 -17.86 -0.77 22.24
CA LEU A 5 -17.29 -2.10 22.10
C LEU A 5 -18.05 -3.17 22.91
N SER A 6 -19.05 -2.79 23.71
CA SER A 6 -19.86 -3.71 24.51
C SER A 6 -20.59 -4.76 23.68
N LYS A 7 -21.01 -4.40 22.45
CA LYS A 7 -21.60 -5.34 21.46
C LYS A 7 -20.69 -6.53 21.16
N TYR A 8 -19.37 -6.36 21.30
CA TYR A 8 -18.37 -7.38 21.00
C TYR A 8 -17.85 -8.08 22.27
N GLY A 9 -18.55 -7.95 23.41
CA GLY A 9 -18.17 -8.58 24.68
C GLY A 9 -16.97 -7.93 25.38
N VAL A 10 -16.52 -6.76 24.92
CA VAL A 10 -15.38 -6.05 25.53
C VAL A 10 -15.84 -5.28 26.77
N THR A 11 -15.48 -5.80 27.93
CA THR A 11 -15.85 -5.25 29.25
C THR A 11 -15.11 -3.95 29.58
N THR A 12 -13.81 -3.89 29.27
CA THR A 12 -12.97 -2.70 29.54
C THR A 12 -12.20 -2.29 28.27
N PRO A 13 -12.58 -1.19 27.62
CA PRO A 13 -11.83 -0.66 26.48
C PRO A 13 -10.45 -0.18 26.93
N VAL A 14 -9.39 -0.74 26.34
CA VAL A 14 -8.03 -0.24 26.55
C VAL A 14 -7.78 0.87 25.55
N VAL A 15 -7.42 2.06 26.03
CA VAL A 15 -7.03 3.18 25.16
C VAL A 15 -5.64 2.88 24.61
N ARG A 16 -5.56 2.49 23.34
CA ARG A 16 -4.27 2.28 22.67
C ARG A 16 -3.78 3.64 22.13
N PRO A 17 -2.53 4.05 22.40
CA PRO A 17 -1.98 5.25 21.79
C PRO A 17 -1.94 5.07 20.27
N TYR A 18 -2.40 6.08 19.55
CA TYR A 18 -2.31 6.10 18.09
C TYR A 18 -0.84 6.36 17.70
N ILE A 19 -0.18 5.32 17.17
CA ILE A 19 1.19 5.43 16.67
C ILE A 19 1.12 5.80 15.20
N LYS A 20 1.55 7.02 14.87
CA LYS A 20 1.71 7.44 13.47
C LYS A 20 2.81 6.60 12.82
N ALA A 21 2.56 6.08 11.63
CA ALA A 21 3.61 5.45 10.84
C ALA A 21 4.64 6.53 10.47
N THR A 22 5.90 6.34 10.88
CA THR A 22 7.02 7.24 10.57
C THR A 22 7.86 6.74 9.40
N LYS A 23 7.59 5.53 8.91
CA LYS A 23 8.37 4.94 7.81
C LYS A 23 7.87 5.52 6.48
N GLU A 24 8.73 6.30 5.85
CA GLU A 24 8.52 6.76 4.48
C GLU A 24 8.99 5.69 3.49
N LEU A 25 8.24 5.52 2.39
CA LEU A 25 8.62 4.60 1.33
C LEU A 25 9.80 5.19 0.56
N ASN A 26 10.99 4.62 0.73
CA ASN A 26 12.17 4.98 -0.05
C ASN A 26 12.34 4.00 -1.24
N LEU A 27 12.25 4.52 -2.46
CA LEU A 27 12.39 3.75 -3.70
C LEU A 27 13.82 3.74 -4.26
N GLU A 28 14.73 4.52 -3.69
CA GLU A 28 16.12 4.64 -4.17
C GLU A 28 16.98 3.45 -3.75
N THR A 29 16.58 2.75 -2.69
CA THR A 29 17.23 1.55 -2.19
C THR A 29 17.17 0.40 -3.21
N PRO A 30 18.11 -0.56 -3.18
CA PRO A 30 18.08 -1.72 -4.06
C PRO A 30 16.75 -2.49 -4.00
N GLU A 31 16.13 -2.58 -2.84
CA GLU A 31 14.83 -3.21 -2.62
C GLU A 31 13.70 -2.37 -3.21
N GLY A 32 13.74 -1.05 -3.02
CA GLY A 32 12.79 -0.11 -3.62
C GLY A 32 12.81 -0.17 -5.15
N ARG A 33 13.99 -0.27 -5.76
CA ARG A 33 14.14 -0.43 -7.20
C ARG A 33 13.53 -1.73 -7.72
N LYS A 34 13.57 -2.82 -6.95
CA LYS A 34 12.92 -4.08 -7.31
C LYS A 34 11.40 -3.95 -7.35
N LEU A 35 10.80 -3.19 -6.41
CA LEU A 35 9.37 -2.91 -6.40
C LEU A 35 8.94 -2.11 -7.64
N VAL A 36 9.71 -1.08 -8.00
CA VAL A 36 9.45 -0.29 -9.22
C VAL A 36 9.51 -1.18 -10.46
N LEU A 37 10.53 -2.04 -10.56
CA LEU A 37 10.67 -2.98 -11.68
C LEU A 37 9.53 -3.98 -11.77
N SER A 38 9.07 -4.54 -10.65
CA SER A 38 7.95 -5.49 -10.66
C SER A 38 6.66 -4.83 -11.10
N GLU A 39 6.38 -3.62 -10.60
CA GLU A 39 5.17 -2.89 -10.99
C GLU A 39 5.22 -2.45 -12.45
N ALA A 40 6.35 -1.93 -12.92
CA ALA A 40 6.53 -1.56 -14.33
C ALA A 40 6.27 -2.76 -15.27
N LYS A 41 6.79 -3.95 -14.94
CA LYS A 41 6.53 -5.17 -15.70
C LYS A 41 5.05 -5.56 -15.67
N ASN A 42 4.39 -5.40 -14.53
CA ASN A 42 2.97 -5.70 -14.41
C ASN A 42 2.12 -4.77 -15.28
N GLN A 43 2.43 -3.46 -15.27
CA GLN A 43 1.76 -2.46 -16.10
C GLN A 43 1.94 -2.72 -17.60
N LEU A 44 3.15 -3.06 -18.04
CA LEU A 44 3.42 -3.46 -19.43
C LEU A 44 2.56 -4.66 -19.86
N ARG A 45 2.41 -5.66 -18.97
CA ARG A 45 1.60 -6.85 -19.25
C ARG A 45 0.11 -6.54 -19.32
N ILE A 46 -0.41 -5.73 -18.40
CA ILE A 46 -1.83 -5.35 -18.37
C ILE A 46 -2.19 -4.49 -19.59
N HIS A 47 -1.31 -3.58 -19.99
CA HIS A 47 -1.57 -2.56 -21.00
C HIS A 47 -0.75 -2.75 -22.28
N GLN A 48 -0.51 -4.01 -22.67
CA GLN A 48 0.36 -4.34 -23.80
C GLN A 48 0.05 -3.56 -25.08
N LYS A 49 -1.22 -3.53 -25.53
CA LYS A 49 -1.64 -2.82 -26.75
C LYS A 49 -1.40 -1.30 -26.71
N THR A 50 -1.48 -0.71 -25.52
CA THR A 50 -1.24 0.73 -25.33
C THR A 50 0.24 1.03 -25.50
N PHE A 51 1.10 0.22 -24.88
CA PHE A 51 2.55 0.38 -25.02
C PHE A 51 3.05 0.04 -26.44
N GLU A 52 2.46 -0.95 -27.11
CA GLU A 52 2.73 -1.24 -28.52
C GLU A 52 2.42 -0.05 -29.42
N ARG A 53 1.26 0.60 -29.22
CA ARG A 53 0.90 1.82 -29.97
C ARG A 53 1.85 2.98 -29.69
N LEU A 54 2.19 3.21 -28.43
CA LEU A 54 3.15 4.26 -28.05
C LEU A 54 4.53 4.03 -28.65
N ALA A 55 4.98 2.77 -28.75
CA ALA A 55 6.26 2.44 -29.37
C ALA A 55 6.25 2.59 -30.91
N SER A 56 5.07 2.54 -31.53
CA SER A 56 4.89 2.72 -32.98
C SER A 56 4.62 4.16 -33.41
N MET A 57 4.49 5.09 -32.46
CA MET A 57 4.35 6.54 -32.69
C MET A 57 5.73 7.19 -32.90
#